data_AF-A0A1C3EBB1-F1
#
_entry.id   AF-A0A1C3EBB1-F1
#
_cell.length_a   1.000
_cell.length_b   1.000
_cell.length_c   1.000
_cell.angle_alpha   90.00
_cell.angle_beta   90.00
_cell.angle_gamma   90.00
#
_symmetry.space_group_name_H-M   'P 1'
#
loop_
_entity.id
_entity.type
_entity.pdbx_description
1 polymer ?
#
loop_
_entity_poly.entity_id
_entity_poly.type
_entity_poly.pdbx_seq_one_letter_code
_entity_poly.pdbx_strand_id
1 'polypeptide(L)'
;MPLKRKAIVLVDHEKALLEQLYLNTRITIEQLEIRQDDLQHMLNAWRNQTGRTESNEHVLHYMRTKRKQKKWPRLEGAQQRAVTLPRLSPEETEHLIDIFYEDVARFGNGSDTLGYEPEVVAQIEADFRHRTDRQIPGPQLVGILTALRKRGFLPKVRKQSENDDLYGFEDIGLVG
;
A
#
# COMPACT_ATOMS: atom_id res chain seq x y z
N MET A 1 -9.31 1.53 19.23
CA MET A 1 -8.22 2.53 19.30
C MET A 1 -7.39 2.47 18.03
N PRO A 2 -7.43 3.49 17.14
CA PRO A 2 -6.57 3.49 15.97
C PRO A 2 -5.15 3.87 16.41
N LEU A 3 -4.26 2.88 16.51
CA LEU A 3 -2.83 3.10 16.69
C LEU A 3 -2.36 4.00 15.54
N LYS A 4 -2.14 5.30 15.81
CA LYS A 4 -1.39 6.18 14.90
C LYS A 4 -0.04 5.51 14.68
N ARG A 5 0.12 4.84 13.53
CA ARG A 5 1.34 4.09 13.19
C ARG A 5 2.51 5.07 13.27
N LYS A 6 3.37 4.87 14.27
CA LYS A 6 4.50 5.75 14.55
C LYS A 6 5.48 5.57 13.39
N ALA A 7 5.65 6.59 12.56
CA ALA A 7 6.63 6.53 11.47
C ALA A 7 8.01 6.29 12.08
N ILE A 8 8.76 5.35 11.49
CA ILE A 8 10.10 5.02 11.99
C ILE A 8 11.01 6.24 11.88
N VAL A 9 11.88 6.40 12.88
CA VAL A 9 12.89 7.46 12.90
C VAL A 9 14.23 6.80 12.61
N LEU A 10 14.76 7.12 11.43
CA LEU A 10 16.07 6.67 10.99
C LEU A 10 17.10 7.76 11.24
N VAL A 11 18.27 7.38 11.74
CA VAL A 11 19.43 8.29 11.80
C VAL A 11 20.09 8.39 10.42
N ASP A 12 20.99 9.37 10.25
CA ASP A 12 21.49 9.74 8.91
C ASP A 12 22.18 8.59 8.17
N HIS A 13 22.97 7.77 8.87
CA HIS A 13 23.67 6.65 8.24
C HIS A 13 22.71 5.53 7.80
N GLU A 14 21.71 5.21 8.62
CA GLU A 14 20.69 4.20 8.28
C GLU A 14 19.85 4.64 7.08
N LYS A 15 19.50 5.94 7.07
CA LYS A 15 18.78 6.57 5.97
C LYS A 15 19.61 6.52 4.68
N ALA A 16 20.87 6.95 4.73
CA ALA A 16 21.75 6.93 3.56
C ALA A 16 21.92 5.52 2.99
N LEU A 17 22.06 4.52 3.85
CA LEU A 17 22.13 3.13 3.44
C LEU A 17 20.83 2.66 2.76
N LEU A 18 19.67 2.98 3.34
CA LEU A 18 18.38 2.62 2.74
C LEU A 18 18.18 3.28 1.38
N GLU A 19 18.57 4.54 1.24
CA GLU A 19 18.52 5.29 -0.02
C GLU A 19 19.45 4.66 -1.07
N GLN A 20 20.67 4.28 -0.69
CA GLN A 20 21.62 3.60 -1.57
C GLN A 20 21.08 2.24 -2.04
N LEU A 21 20.56 1.42 -1.12
CA LEU A 21 19.97 0.13 -1.45
C LEU A 21 18.76 0.29 -2.39
N TYR A 22 17.90 1.28 -2.15
CA TYR A 22 16.80 1.62 -3.03
C TYR A 22 17.28 1.98 -4.44
N LEU A 23 18.27 2.87 -4.56
CA LEU A 23 18.84 3.26 -5.85
C LEU A 23 19.43 2.05 -6.60
N ASN A 24 20.06 1.12 -5.87
CA ASN A 24 20.63 -0.10 -6.44
C ASN A 24 19.57 -1.06 -6.98
N THR A 25 18.41 -1.19 -6.31
CA THR A 25 17.32 -2.04 -6.82
C THR A 25 16.80 -1.53 -8.17
N ARG A 26 16.84 -0.21 -8.38
CA ARG A 26 16.22 0.46 -9.54
C ARG A 26 14.72 0.15 -9.67
N ILE A 27 14.03 -0.16 -8.58
CA ILE A 27 12.59 -0.46 -8.58
C ILE A 27 11.86 0.69 -7.89
N THR A 28 10.77 1.19 -8.48
CA THR A 28 10.01 2.28 -7.85
C THR A 28 9.33 1.81 -6.58
N ILE A 29 9.01 2.73 -5.65
CA ILE A 29 8.30 2.37 -4.41
C ILE A 29 6.98 1.64 -4.71
N GLU A 30 6.23 2.07 -5.72
CA GLU A 30 5.00 1.38 -6.15
C GLU A 30 5.25 -0.05 -6.63
N GLN A 31 6.35 -0.27 -7.36
CA GLN A 31 6.69 -1.61 -7.85
C GLN A 31 7.16 -2.51 -6.71
N LEU A 32 7.88 -1.97 -5.71
CA LEU A 32 8.32 -2.71 -4.52
C LEU A 32 7.13 -3.24 -3.69
N GLU A 33 5.96 -2.59 -3.74
CA GLU A 33 4.74 -3.08 -3.08
C GLU A 33 4.22 -4.37 -3.70
N ILE A 34 4.38 -4.51 -5.01
CA ILE A 34 3.95 -5.68 -5.78
C ILE A 34 5.06 -6.76 -5.75
N ARG A 35 6.33 -6.33 -5.76
CA ARG A 35 7.51 -7.18 -5.76
C ARG A 35 8.03 -7.40 -4.34
N GLN A 36 7.23 -8.12 -3.54
CA GLN A 36 7.51 -8.39 -2.12
C GLN A 36 8.86 -9.07 -1.91
N ASP A 37 9.28 -9.96 -2.81
CA ASP A 37 10.59 -10.63 -2.73
C ASP A 37 11.76 -9.64 -2.88
N ASP A 38 11.68 -8.73 -3.86
CA ASP A 38 12.69 -7.69 -4.07
C ASP A 38 12.75 -6.72 -2.87
N LEU A 39 11.57 -6.34 -2.35
CA LEU A 39 11.47 -5.53 -1.14
C LEU A 39 12.11 -6.25 0.04
N GLN A 40 11.78 -7.52 0.26
CA GLN A 40 12.31 -8.31 1.36
C GLN A 40 13.83 -8.48 1.25
N HIS A 41 14.35 -8.73 0.04
CA HIS A 41 15.78 -8.81 -0.21
C HIS A 41 16.48 -7.49 0.14
N MET A 42 15.97 -6.36 -0.36
CA MET A 42 16.50 -5.02 -0.07
C MET A 42 16.48 -4.72 1.43
N LEU A 43 15.37 -5.01 2.11
CA LEU A 43 15.21 -4.71 3.53
C LEU A 43 16.01 -5.65 4.43
N ASN A 44 16.20 -6.91 4.04
CA ASN A 44 17.08 -7.81 4.77
C ASN A 44 18.54 -7.34 4.72
N ALA A 45 19.01 -6.88 3.55
CA ALA A 45 20.34 -6.28 3.43
C ALA A 45 20.49 -5.03 4.32
N TRP A 46 19.46 -4.18 4.36
CA TRP A 46 19.44 -3.00 5.22
C TRP A 46 19.46 -3.36 6.72
N ARG A 47 18.62 -4.31 7.16
CA ARG A 47 18.55 -4.78 8.55
C ARG A 47 19.84 -5.42 9.02
N ASN A 48 20.45 -6.26 8.18
CA ASN A 48 21.71 -6.93 8.52
C ASN A 48 22.86 -5.94 8.81
N GLN A 49 22.83 -4.76 8.20
CA GLN A 49 23.85 -3.73 8.41
C GLN A 49 23.52 -2.76 9.55
N THR A 50 22.24 -2.59 9.88
CA THR A 50 21.79 -1.58 10.88
C THR A 50 21.37 -2.20 12.21
N GLY A 51 21.12 -3.51 12.27
CA GLY A 51 20.58 -4.20 13.46
C GLY A 51 19.09 -3.93 13.71
N ARG A 52 18.42 -3.27 12.77
CA ARG A 52 17.01 -2.88 12.82
C ARG A 52 16.07 -4.08 12.62
N THR A 53 14.91 -4.06 13.28
CA THR A 53 13.92 -5.16 13.26
C THR A 53 12.53 -4.71 12.80
N GLU A 54 12.43 -3.51 12.24
CA GLU A 54 11.20 -2.89 11.78
C GLU A 54 10.57 -3.71 10.66
N SER A 55 9.23 -3.79 10.65
CA SER A 55 8.48 -4.49 9.61
C SER A 55 8.69 -3.87 8.22
N ASN A 56 8.56 -4.68 7.16
CA ASN A 56 8.66 -4.21 5.77
C ASN A 56 7.72 -3.02 5.52
N GLU A 57 6.54 -3.07 6.12
CA GLU A 57 5.50 -2.04 6.02
C GLU A 57 5.93 -0.69 6.58
N HIS A 58 6.57 -0.68 7.77
CA HIS A 58 7.01 0.55 8.40
C HIS A 58 8.08 1.24 7.56
N VAL A 59 8.98 0.45 6.96
CA VAL A 59 10.00 0.98 6.07
C VAL A 59 9.39 1.51 4.78
N LEU A 60 8.47 0.76 4.14
CA LEU A 60 7.74 1.24 2.95
C LEU A 60 6.97 2.54 3.24
N HIS A 61 6.27 2.60 4.37
CA HIS A 61 5.54 3.79 4.78
C HIS A 61 6.46 5.00 4.96
N TYR A 62 7.64 4.80 5.55
CA TYR A 62 8.68 5.82 5.64
C TYR A 62 9.13 6.30 4.26
N MET A 63 9.47 5.38 3.35
CA MET A 63 9.92 5.71 1.99
C MET A 63 8.86 6.54 1.25
N ARG A 64 7.57 6.15 1.31
CA ARG A 64 6.47 6.92 0.71
C ARG A 64 6.34 8.31 1.31
N THR A 65 6.45 8.42 2.63
CA THR A 65 6.35 9.70 3.34
C THR A 65 7.47 10.62 2.92
N LYS A 66 8.73 10.15 2.87
CA LYS A 66 9.86 10.93 2.36
C LYS A 66 9.72 11.30 0.90
N ARG A 67 9.17 10.42 0.06
CA ARG A 67 8.90 10.74 -1.35
C ARG A 67 7.88 11.85 -1.50
N LYS A 68 6.76 11.79 -0.76
CA LYS A 68 5.75 12.87 -0.75
C LYS A 68 6.36 14.21 -0.32
N GLN A 69 7.32 14.19 0.59
CA GLN A 69 8.08 15.37 1.02
C GLN A 69 9.18 15.81 0.03
N LYS A 70 9.32 15.14 -1.11
CA LYS A 70 10.42 15.33 -2.09
C LYS A 70 11.82 15.13 -1.49
N LYS A 71 11.92 14.38 -0.39
CA LYS A 71 13.16 14.06 0.34
C LYS A 71 13.66 12.63 0.07
N TRP A 72 13.11 11.97 -0.94
CA TRP A 72 13.50 10.62 -1.34
C TRP A 72 14.22 10.68 -2.70
N PRO A 73 15.30 9.91 -2.89
CA PRO A 73 16.03 9.88 -4.16
C PRO A 73 15.13 9.48 -5.33
N ARG A 74 15.39 10.08 -6.49
CA ARG A 74 14.72 9.75 -7.76
C ARG A 74 15.58 8.74 -8.53
N LEU A 75 14.94 7.84 -9.25
CA LEU A 75 15.63 6.83 -10.07
C LEU A 75 16.08 7.35 -11.45
N GLU A 76 15.80 8.62 -11.79
CA GLU A 76 16.25 9.31 -13.01
C GLU A 76 16.16 8.50 -14.32
N GLY A 77 15.07 7.75 -14.50
CA GLY A 77 14.85 6.95 -15.71
C GLY A 77 15.61 5.61 -15.76
N ALA A 78 16.46 5.31 -14.76
CA ALA A 78 17.11 4.00 -14.62
C ALA A 78 16.20 2.91 -14.04
N GLN A 79 14.91 3.21 -13.83
CA GLN A 79 13.97 2.29 -13.21
C GLN A 79 13.71 1.05 -14.09
N GLN A 80 13.62 -0.12 -13.44
CA GLN A 80 13.21 -1.35 -14.08
C GLN A 80 11.80 -1.20 -14.66
N ARG A 81 11.53 -1.90 -15.77
CA ARG A 81 10.21 -1.91 -16.40
C ARG A 81 9.16 -2.32 -15.37
N ALA A 82 8.01 -1.64 -15.41
CA ALA A 82 6.89 -1.99 -14.55
C ALA A 82 6.46 -3.43 -14.79
N VAL A 83 6.19 -4.13 -13.68
CA VAL A 83 5.52 -5.42 -13.73
C VAL A 83 4.20 -5.20 -14.46
N THR A 84 4.02 -5.93 -15.55
CA THR A 84 2.75 -5.91 -16.26
C THR A 84 1.77 -6.70 -15.41
N LEU A 85 0.81 -6.00 -14.79
CA LEU A 85 -0.26 -6.67 -14.07
C LEU A 85 -1.03 -7.58 -15.04
N PRO A 86 -1.43 -8.78 -14.60
CA PRO A 86 -2.21 -9.67 -15.45
C PRO A 86 -3.50 -8.98 -15.85
N ARG A 87 -3.89 -9.14 -17.12
CA ARG A 87 -5.19 -8.66 -17.59
C ARG A 87 -6.25 -9.61 -17.08
N LEU A 88 -7.26 -9.03 -16.43
CA LEU A 88 -8.48 -9.72 -16.04
C LEU A 88 -9.54 -9.54 -17.12
N SER A 89 -10.35 -10.56 -17.33
CA SER A 89 -11.61 -10.46 -18.06
C SER A 89 -12.61 -9.58 -17.25
N PRO A 90 -13.71 -9.12 -17.87
CA PRO A 90 -14.77 -8.42 -17.13
C PRO A 90 -15.32 -9.25 -15.97
N GLU A 91 -15.59 -10.53 -16.19
CA GLU A 91 -16.09 -11.48 -15.18
C GLU A 91 -15.10 -11.70 -14.04
N GLU A 92 -13.81 -11.90 -14.34
CA GLU A 92 -12.76 -11.99 -13.31
C GLU A 92 -12.64 -10.70 -12.50
N THR A 93 -12.87 -9.55 -13.15
CA THR A 93 -12.86 -8.24 -12.48
C THR A 93 -14.02 -8.11 -11.52
N GLU A 94 -15.22 -8.56 -11.89
CA GLU A 94 -16.40 -8.59 -11.02
C GLU A 94 -16.16 -9.47 -9.80
N HIS A 95 -15.66 -10.70 -9.99
CA HIS A 95 -15.32 -11.57 -8.87
C HIS A 95 -14.28 -10.96 -7.91
N LEU A 96 -13.26 -10.29 -8.45
CA LEU A 96 -12.26 -9.62 -7.63
C LEU A 96 -12.84 -8.42 -6.85
N ILE A 97 -13.81 -7.70 -7.44
CA ILE A 97 -14.54 -6.62 -6.77
C ILE A 97 -15.45 -7.18 -5.67
N ASP A 98 -16.15 -8.28 -5.93
CA ASP A 98 -17.02 -8.94 -4.95
C ASP A 98 -16.23 -9.41 -3.72
N ILE A 99 -15.09 -10.08 -3.94
CA ILE A 99 -14.15 -10.47 -2.86
C ILE A 99 -13.73 -9.23 -2.04
N PHE A 100 -13.46 -8.10 -2.70
CA PHE A 100 -13.14 -6.87 -1.99
C PHE A 100 -14.31 -6.37 -1.11
N TYR A 101 -15.55 -6.44 -1.56
CA TYR A 101 -16.70 -6.00 -0.75
C TYR A 101 -17.10 -6.99 0.34
N GLU A 102 -17.07 -8.27 0.05
CA GLU A 102 -17.48 -9.34 0.96
C GLU A 102 -16.46 -9.52 2.08
N ASP A 103 -15.18 -9.53 1.74
CA ASP A 103 -14.14 -9.96 2.67
C ASP A 103 -13.33 -8.76 3.17
N VAL A 104 -12.99 -7.80 2.30
CA VAL A 104 -12.09 -6.71 2.69
C VAL A 104 -12.80 -5.53 3.36
N ALA A 105 -13.91 -5.06 2.78
CA ALA A 105 -14.62 -3.90 3.31
C ALA A 105 -15.12 -4.14 4.75
N ARG A 106 -15.37 -5.40 5.12
CA ARG A 106 -15.74 -5.82 6.48
C ARG A 106 -14.64 -5.59 7.52
N PHE A 107 -13.36 -5.61 7.14
CA PHE A 107 -12.25 -5.34 8.06
C PHE A 107 -12.01 -3.84 8.30
N GLY A 108 -12.81 -2.94 7.71
CA GLY A 108 -12.62 -1.49 7.86
C GLY A 108 -11.32 -0.96 7.23
N ASN A 109 -10.64 -1.81 6.46
CA ASN A 109 -9.37 -1.53 5.82
C ASN A 109 -9.60 -1.03 4.38
N GLY A 110 -9.09 0.16 4.07
CA GLY A 110 -9.14 0.68 2.70
C GLY A 110 -8.25 -0.14 1.77
N SER A 111 -8.53 -0.16 0.46
CA SER A 111 -7.72 -0.90 -0.52
C SER A 111 -6.22 -0.53 -0.54
N ASP A 112 -5.84 0.62 0.02
CA ASP A 112 -4.43 1.00 0.16
C ASP A 112 -3.70 0.17 1.21
N THR A 113 -4.40 -0.35 2.23
CA THR A 113 -3.83 -1.13 3.34
C THR A 113 -3.80 -2.63 3.09
N LEU A 114 -4.50 -3.11 2.06
CA LEU A 114 -4.63 -4.52 1.73
C LEU A 114 -3.32 -5.24 1.43
N GLY A 115 -2.40 -4.57 0.73
CA GLY A 115 -1.11 -5.16 0.36
C GLY A 115 -0.16 -5.37 1.53
N TYR A 116 -0.61 -5.10 2.77
CA TYR A 116 0.21 -5.16 3.97
C TYR A 116 -0.26 -6.19 4.98
N GLU A 117 -1.41 -6.82 4.81
CA GLU A 117 -1.88 -7.88 5.71
C GLU A 117 -1.75 -9.23 5.00
N PRO A 118 -0.68 -10.02 5.26
CA PRO A 118 -0.39 -11.24 4.50
C PRO A 118 -1.56 -12.24 4.52
N GLU A 119 -2.28 -12.33 5.63
CA GLU A 119 -3.46 -13.17 5.78
C GLU A 119 -4.59 -12.73 4.84
N VAL A 120 -4.82 -11.42 4.72
CA VAL A 120 -5.84 -10.88 3.80
C VAL A 120 -5.41 -11.05 2.34
N VAL A 121 -4.12 -10.87 2.03
CA VAL A 121 -3.59 -11.12 0.68
C VAL A 121 -3.74 -12.60 0.29
N ALA A 122 -3.44 -13.51 1.20
CA ALA A 122 -3.60 -14.94 0.99
C ALA A 122 -5.08 -15.34 0.85
N GLN A 123 -5.97 -14.72 1.62
CA GLN A 123 -7.41 -14.92 1.50
C GLN A 123 -7.94 -14.45 0.14
N ILE A 124 -7.58 -13.23 -0.28
CA ILE A 124 -7.95 -12.71 -1.62
C ILE A 124 -7.46 -13.65 -2.73
N GLU A 125 -6.22 -14.16 -2.62
CA GLU A 125 -5.68 -15.11 -3.59
C GLU A 125 -6.47 -16.43 -3.61
N ALA A 126 -6.80 -16.98 -2.45
CA ALA A 126 -7.56 -18.21 -2.32
C ALA A 126 -8.99 -18.07 -2.89
N ASP A 127 -9.68 -16.98 -2.55
CA ASP A 127 -11.06 -16.74 -3.00
C ASP A 127 -11.12 -16.44 -4.50
N PHE A 128 -10.15 -15.67 -5.01
CA PHE A 128 -10.07 -15.40 -6.44
C PHE A 128 -9.85 -16.67 -7.24
N ARG A 129 -8.93 -17.53 -6.77
CA ARG A 129 -8.69 -18.84 -7.39
C ARG A 129 -9.93 -19.72 -7.32
N HIS A 130 -10.66 -19.73 -6.20
CA HIS A 130 -11.86 -20.53 -6.04
C HIS A 130 -12.99 -20.09 -6.99
N ARG A 131 -13.17 -18.78 -7.21
CA ARG A 131 -14.23 -18.24 -8.08
C ARG A 131 -13.90 -18.31 -9.57
N THR A 132 -12.63 -18.23 -9.95
CA THR A 132 -12.23 -18.06 -11.37
C THR A 132 -11.42 -19.23 -11.95
N ASP A 133 -11.01 -20.19 -11.12
CA ASP A 133 -10.06 -21.27 -11.44
C ASP A 133 -8.69 -20.79 -11.94
N ARG A 134 -8.41 -19.47 -11.84
CA ARG A 134 -7.15 -18.87 -12.27
C ARG A 134 -6.25 -18.55 -11.09
N GLN A 135 -5.00 -18.98 -11.18
CA GLN A 135 -3.99 -18.67 -10.17
C GLN A 135 -3.26 -17.38 -10.51
N ILE A 136 -3.46 -16.35 -9.69
CA ILE A 136 -2.75 -15.07 -9.76
C ILE A 136 -2.18 -14.75 -8.37
N PRO A 137 -0.89 -14.41 -8.24
CA PRO A 137 -0.31 -14.07 -6.94
C PRO A 137 -1.06 -12.92 -6.27
N GLY A 138 -1.39 -13.06 -4.99
CA GLY A 138 -2.12 -12.07 -4.20
C GLY A 138 -1.60 -10.63 -4.31
N PRO A 139 -0.27 -10.37 -4.27
CA PRO A 139 0.27 -9.02 -4.47
C PRO A 139 -0.12 -8.37 -5.81
N GLN A 140 -0.28 -9.18 -6.86
CA GLN A 140 -0.73 -8.68 -8.18
C GLN A 140 -2.23 -8.36 -8.17
N LEU A 141 -3.06 -9.20 -7.53
CA LEU A 141 -4.49 -8.93 -7.32
C LEU A 141 -4.71 -7.64 -6.51
N VAL A 142 -3.92 -7.42 -5.45
CA VAL A 142 -3.92 -6.16 -4.71
C VAL A 142 -3.49 -4.98 -5.58
N GLY A 143 -2.47 -5.18 -6.44
CA GLY A 143 -2.06 -4.18 -7.43
C GLY A 143 -3.20 -3.79 -8.38
N ILE A 144 -3.99 -4.77 -8.82
CA ILE A 144 -5.17 -4.56 -9.67
C ILE A 144 -6.27 -3.82 -8.90
N LEU A 145 -6.61 -4.24 -7.67
CA LEU A 145 -7.57 -3.55 -6.80
C LEU A 145 -7.16 -2.09 -6.56
N THR A 146 -5.88 -1.83 -6.32
CA THR A 146 -5.34 -0.47 -6.16
C THR A 146 -5.52 0.35 -7.43
N ALA A 147 -5.29 -0.25 -8.61
CA ALA A 147 -5.50 0.41 -9.89
C ALA A 147 -6.98 0.70 -10.16
N LEU A 148 -7.88 -0.24 -9.88
CA LEU A 148 -9.34 -0.08 -9.99
C LEU A 148 -9.85 1.05 -9.09
N ARG A 149 -9.37 1.11 -7.85
CA ARG A 149 -9.70 2.19 -6.91
C ARG A 149 -9.20 3.55 -7.38
N LYS A 150 -7.98 3.64 -7.91
CA LYS A 150 -7.44 4.88 -8.49
C LYS A 150 -8.25 5.37 -9.69
N ARG A 151 -8.89 4.45 -10.43
CA ARG A 151 -9.79 4.74 -11.55
C ARG A 151 -11.24 5.03 -11.12
N GLY A 152 -11.55 4.94 -9.83
CA GLY A 152 -12.89 5.25 -9.28
C GLY A 152 -13.87 4.10 -9.25
N PHE A 153 -13.46 2.87 -9.60
CA PHE A 153 -14.32 1.68 -9.59
C PHE A 153 -14.50 1.06 -8.21
N LEU A 154 -13.70 1.47 -7.23
CA LEU A 154 -13.83 1.05 -5.83
C LEU A 154 -13.94 2.28 -4.93
N PRO A 155 -14.78 2.21 -3.86
CA PRO A 155 -14.97 3.32 -2.95
C PRO A 155 -13.67 3.66 -2.27
N LYS A 156 -13.42 4.97 -2.11
CA LYS A 156 -12.43 5.42 -1.15
C LYS A 156 -13.03 5.19 0.23
N VAL A 157 -12.55 4.17 0.93
CA VAL A 157 -12.80 4.06 2.37
C VAL A 157 -12.19 5.32 2.99
N ARG A 158 -13.04 6.31 3.27
CA ARG A 158 -12.66 7.42 4.15
C ARG A 158 -12.46 6.75 5.49
N LYS A 159 -11.26 6.85 6.06
CA LYS A 159 -11.13 6.71 7.51
C LYS A 159 -12.19 7.66 8.08
N GLN A 160 -13.21 7.13 8.76
CA GLN A 160 -13.97 7.96 9.68
C GLN A 160 -12.92 8.53 10.63
N SER A 161 -12.62 9.81 10.46
CA SER A 161 -12.00 10.58 11.52
C SER A 161 -12.99 10.52 12.68
N GLU A 162 -12.67 9.78 13.73
CA GLU A 162 -13.16 10.09 15.06
C GLU A 162 -12.63 11.50 15.41
N ASN A 163 -13.33 12.51 14.90
CA ASN A 163 -13.30 13.94 15.24
C ASN A 163 -14.21 14.66 14.23
N ASP A 164 -15.48 14.29 14.21
CA ASP A 164 -16.53 15.08 13.55
C ASP A 164 -17.58 15.52 14.59
N ASP A 165 -17.09 15.83 15.80
CA ASP A 165 -17.80 16.62 16.80
C ASP A 165 -16.88 17.76 17.25
N LEU A 166 -16.95 18.89 16.54
CA LEU A 166 -16.98 20.24 17.11
C LEU A 166 -16.87 21.26 15.95
N TYR A 167 -17.84 22.17 15.92
CA TYR A 167 -18.05 23.24 14.94
C TYR A 167 -18.89 22.85 13.71
N GLY A 168 -20.08 22.30 14.00
CA GLY A 168 -21.26 22.59 13.20
C GLY A 168 -21.55 24.10 13.25
N PHE A 169 -21.82 24.65 12.07
CA PHE A 169 -22.23 26.02 11.85
C PHE A 169 -23.55 26.32 12.58
N GLU A 170 -23.50 27.18 13.59
CA GLU A 170 -24.62 28.02 14.01
C GLU A 170 -24.12 29.47 14.07
N ASP A 171 -24.05 30.12 12.92
CA ASP A 171 -24.13 31.57 12.82
C ASP A 171 -24.97 31.89 11.58
N ILE A 172 -26.25 31.53 11.67
CA ILE A 172 -27.31 32.08 10.85
C ILE A 172 -27.98 33.16 11.71
N GLY A 173 -27.83 34.40 11.28
CA GLY A 173 -28.04 35.58 12.11
C GLY A 173 -29.47 35.84 12.58
N LEU A 174 -29.56 36.74 13.56
CA LEU A 174 -30.75 37.56 13.81
C LEU A 174 -30.32 39.02 13.88
N VAL A 175 -30.69 39.73 12.81
CA VAL A 175 -30.96 41.17 12.80
C VAL A 175 -32.16 41.41 13.73
N GLY A 176 -32.03 42.38 14.61
CA GLY A 176 -33.09 42.88 15.51
C GLY A 176 -32.54 43.95 16.43
#